data_AF-A0A2W4Q8I3-F1
#
_entry.id   AF-A0A2W4Q8I3-F1
#
_cell.length_a   1.000
_cell.length_b   1.000
_cell.length_c   1.000
_cell.angle_alpha   90.00
_cell.angle_beta   90.00
_cell.angle_gamma   90.00
#
_symmetry.space_group_name_H-M   'P 1'
#
loop_
_entity.id
_entity.type
_entity.pdbx_description
1 polymer ?
#
loop_
_entity_poly.entity_id
_entity_poly.type
_entity_poly.pdbx_seq_one_letter_code
_entity_poly.pdbx_strand_id
1 'polypeptide(L)'
;MARIIGGIATSHTPTIGFALDAKKHEDPVWKPIFDGYKPVQDWLARNRPDVLLYIFNDHITSFFLDHYSHFALGVGEEYWPADEGGGRRKLPPFKGDTKLAAHIAAGLVADEFDLSYFQGKDLDHGVFSPLSLLLPHEKEWPCRIVPFQCGVLNPPIPTPLRFWKLGRALRKAILSYPEDIKVAVVGTGGLSHQVHGERCGFNNTPWDMEFLERLEKDPESLTKVTIAEYATLGGMEGAEVVMWLMMRGALSKDVRKTHQTYYLPSMTAISTVIYEDLGDPIEEPAEQYVKRMTEQYDGLEKLEGTYPYTIERSVKAFRLNRFLHELVKPEFRKQFLEDPEPLFEQHKLTEEERDLVRRRDWRGLIHYGVIFFLLEKFGAVVGTTNLHIYAAMRGQSLEDFQKTRNAQVLYSVAGDDDSKKAWDKKPAANA
;
A
#
# COMPACT_ATOMS: atom_id res chain seq x y z
N MET A 1 -21.01 0.39 -11.32
CA MET A 1 -20.58 0.40 -9.90
C MET A 1 -19.95 -0.94 -9.58
N ALA A 2 -18.90 -0.92 -8.78
CA ALA A 2 -18.20 -2.14 -8.42
C ALA A 2 -19.06 -3.01 -7.49
N ARG A 3 -18.76 -4.30 -7.47
CA ARG A 3 -19.48 -5.31 -6.69
C ARG A 3 -18.49 -6.07 -5.83
N ILE A 4 -18.83 -6.25 -4.56
CA ILE A 4 -18.13 -7.19 -3.68
C ILE A 4 -18.73 -8.56 -3.92
N ILE A 5 -17.94 -9.51 -4.44
CA ILE A 5 -18.43 -10.87 -4.74
C ILE A 5 -18.34 -11.82 -3.55
N GLY A 6 -17.55 -11.46 -2.54
CA GLY A 6 -17.32 -12.26 -1.34
C GLY A 6 -16.00 -11.92 -0.68
N GLY A 7 -15.73 -12.62 0.41
CA GLY A 7 -14.47 -12.53 1.12
C GLY A 7 -13.84 -13.89 1.37
N ILE A 8 -12.51 -13.88 1.42
CA ILE A 8 -11.68 -15.05 1.73
C ILE A 8 -10.89 -14.73 2.98
N ALA A 9 -10.93 -15.63 3.96
CA ALA A 9 -10.05 -15.57 5.11
C ALA A 9 -9.00 -16.70 4.97
N THR A 10 -7.71 -16.41 5.14
CA THR A 10 -6.67 -17.43 4.96
C THR A 10 -5.43 -17.16 5.81
N SER A 11 -4.88 -18.20 6.44
CA SER A 11 -3.54 -18.10 7.04
C SER A 11 -2.49 -17.75 5.98
N HIS A 12 -1.44 -17.01 6.36
CA HIS A 12 -0.38 -16.61 5.43
C HIS A 12 1.02 -17.10 5.82
N THR A 13 1.13 -18.02 6.77
CA THR A 13 2.41 -18.57 7.24
C THR A 13 3.34 -18.92 6.06
N PRO A 14 4.65 -18.64 6.15
CA PRO A 14 5.60 -18.92 5.07
C PRO A 14 5.68 -20.42 4.74
N THR A 15 5.21 -21.28 5.64
CA THR A 15 5.13 -22.73 5.44
C THR A 15 4.28 -23.13 4.23
N ILE A 16 3.24 -22.36 3.89
CA ILE A 16 2.40 -22.62 2.70
C ILE A 16 3.22 -22.42 1.42
N GLY A 17 3.87 -21.26 1.28
CA GLY A 17 4.76 -20.97 0.15
C GLY A 17 5.91 -21.98 0.05
N PHE A 18 6.53 -22.34 1.18
CA PHE A 18 7.57 -23.37 1.23
C PHE A 18 7.06 -24.72 0.71
N ALA A 19 5.90 -25.18 1.16
CA ALA A 19 5.34 -26.47 0.75
C ALA A 19 5.09 -26.53 -0.75
N LEU A 20 4.57 -25.44 -1.33
CA LEU A 20 4.35 -25.30 -2.76
C LEU A 20 5.69 -25.36 -3.52
N ASP A 21 6.64 -24.52 -3.14
CA ASP A 21 7.94 -24.38 -3.81
C ASP A 21 8.75 -25.69 -3.71
N ALA A 22 8.63 -26.42 -2.60
CA ALA A 22 9.23 -27.73 -2.36
C ALA A 22 8.42 -28.91 -2.94
N LYS A 23 7.35 -28.64 -3.69
CA LYS A 23 6.48 -29.62 -4.38
C LYS A 23 5.89 -30.69 -3.44
N LYS A 24 5.45 -30.30 -2.25
CA LYS A 24 4.95 -31.20 -1.19
C LYS A 24 3.49 -31.67 -1.35
N HIS A 25 2.90 -31.56 -2.53
CA HIS A 25 1.49 -31.87 -2.79
C HIS A 25 1.05 -33.28 -2.35
N GLU A 26 1.92 -34.28 -2.54
CA GLU A 26 1.65 -35.68 -2.21
C GLU A 26 2.21 -36.09 -0.83
N ASP A 27 2.90 -35.18 -0.12
CA ASP A 27 3.40 -35.46 1.23
C ASP A 27 2.21 -35.53 2.20
N PRO A 28 2.01 -36.62 2.95
CA PRO A 28 0.79 -36.83 3.74
C PRO A 28 0.57 -35.80 4.82
N VAL A 29 1.62 -35.10 5.27
CA VAL A 29 1.50 -34.00 6.25
C VAL A 29 1.04 -32.71 5.56
N TRP A 30 1.47 -32.44 4.33
CA TRP A 30 1.15 -31.19 3.64
C TRP A 30 -0.11 -31.29 2.77
N LYS A 31 -0.43 -32.50 2.29
CA LYS A 31 -1.59 -32.77 1.44
C LYS A 31 -2.91 -32.20 1.98
N PRO A 32 -3.24 -32.30 3.30
CA PRO A 32 -4.45 -31.69 3.84
C PRO A 32 -4.52 -30.17 3.66
N ILE A 33 -3.38 -29.47 3.64
CA ILE A 33 -3.31 -28.03 3.36
C ILE A 33 -3.71 -27.78 1.91
N PHE A 34 -3.07 -28.47 0.96
CA PHE A 34 -3.38 -28.31 -0.47
C PHE A 34 -4.85 -28.63 -0.78
N ASP A 35 -5.36 -29.75 -0.25
CA ASP A 35 -6.75 -30.15 -0.42
C ASP A 35 -7.71 -29.13 0.20
N GLY A 36 -7.33 -28.53 1.34
CA GLY A 36 -8.11 -27.48 2.00
C GLY A 36 -8.18 -26.16 1.21
N TYR A 37 -7.16 -25.85 0.40
CA TYR A 37 -7.14 -24.65 -0.44
C TYR A 37 -7.84 -24.85 -1.79
N LYS A 38 -8.06 -26.10 -2.22
CA LYS A 38 -8.67 -26.41 -3.53
C LYS A 38 -10.05 -25.76 -3.74
N PRO A 39 -10.99 -25.77 -2.76
CA PRO A 39 -12.25 -25.06 -2.91
C PRO A 39 -12.11 -23.54 -3.08
N VAL A 40 -11.07 -22.93 -2.49
CA VAL A 40 -10.78 -21.50 -2.63
C VAL A 40 -10.24 -21.20 -4.03
N GLN A 41 -9.32 -22.02 -4.53
CA GLN A 41 -8.85 -21.95 -5.92
C GLN A 41 -10.03 -22.05 -6.91
N ASP A 42 -10.91 -23.02 -6.71
CA ASP A 42 -12.07 -23.24 -7.57
C ASP A 42 -13.10 -22.10 -7.47
N TRP A 43 -13.25 -21.47 -6.30
CA TRP A 43 -14.08 -20.28 -6.14
C TRP A 43 -13.50 -19.07 -6.86
N LEU A 44 -12.19 -18.82 -6.74
CA LEU A 44 -11.50 -17.73 -7.43
C LEU A 44 -11.55 -17.92 -8.96
N ALA A 45 -11.31 -19.13 -9.45
CA ALA A 45 -11.35 -19.46 -10.87
C ALA A 45 -12.75 -19.30 -11.49
N ARG A 46 -13.80 -19.65 -10.72
CA ARG A 46 -15.20 -19.48 -11.14
C ARG A 46 -15.65 -18.02 -11.10
N ASN A 47 -15.36 -17.31 -10.01
CA ASN A 47 -15.87 -15.96 -9.80
C ASN A 47 -15.04 -14.89 -10.51
N ARG A 48 -13.76 -15.14 -10.78
CA ARG A 48 -12.84 -14.26 -11.54
C ARG A 48 -12.91 -12.80 -11.06
N PRO A 49 -12.49 -12.48 -9.82
CA PRO A 49 -12.40 -11.09 -9.39
C PRO A 49 -11.46 -10.32 -10.31
N ASP A 50 -11.81 -9.07 -10.61
CA ASP A 50 -10.92 -8.15 -11.34
C ASP A 50 -9.83 -7.61 -10.40
N VAL A 51 -10.16 -7.46 -9.12
CA VAL A 51 -9.26 -6.95 -8.07
C VAL A 51 -9.45 -7.73 -6.76
N LEU A 52 -8.33 -8.02 -6.10
CA LEU A 52 -8.30 -8.42 -4.69
C LEU A 52 -7.97 -7.22 -3.82
N LEU A 53 -8.90 -6.79 -2.95
CA LEU A 53 -8.55 -5.93 -1.82
C LEU A 53 -7.92 -6.84 -0.75
N TYR A 54 -6.61 -6.74 -0.57
CA TYR A 54 -5.84 -7.77 0.13
C TYR A 54 -5.25 -7.25 1.44
N ILE A 55 -5.84 -7.67 2.56
CA ILE A 55 -5.50 -7.23 3.91
C ILE A 55 -4.49 -8.19 4.53
N PHE A 56 -3.33 -7.66 4.90
CA PHE A 56 -2.21 -8.41 5.45
C PHE A 56 -1.39 -7.53 6.39
N ASN A 57 -0.41 -8.11 7.09
CA ASN A 57 0.67 -7.37 7.72
C ASN A 57 2.01 -7.77 7.09
N ASP A 58 2.89 -6.78 6.95
CA ASP A 58 4.31 -7.00 6.66
C ASP A 58 5.03 -7.42 7.95
N HIS A 59 5.94 -8.39 7.82
CA HIS A 59 6.70 -9.00 8.90
C HIS A 59 8.07 -8.33 9.08
N ILE A 60 8.06 -6.99 9.15
CA ILE A 60 9.25 -6.16 9.36
C ILE A 60 10.27 -6.32 8.23
N THR A 61 9.76 -6.42 6.99
CA THR A 61 10.57 -6.50 5.76
C THR A 61 10.54 -5.17 5.02
N SER A 62 9.39 -4.84 4.43
CA SER A 62 9.21 -3.58 3.70
C SER A 62 8.78 -2.44 4.60
N PHE A 63 8.19 -2.73 5.76
CA PHE A 63 7.75 -1.77 6.75
C PHE A 63 8.58 -1.96 8.01
N PHE A 64 9.74 -1.31 8.01
CA PHE A 64 10.66 -1.35 9.14
C PHE A 64 10.20 -0.43 10.28
N LEU A 65 10.73 -0.67 11.48
CA LEU A 65 10.27 -0.05 12.72
C LEU A 65 10.58 1.45 12.83
N ASP A 66 11.38 2.01 11.92
CA ASP A 66 11.66 3.44 11.83
C ASP A 66 10.46 4.24 11.26
N HIS A 67 9.62 3.58 10.45
CA HIS A 67 8.36 4.11 9.99
C HIS A 67 7.32 2.99 9.82
N TYR A 68 6.55 2.76 10.88
CA TYR A 68 5.57 1.68 10.96
C TYR A 68 4.15 2.22 11.20
N SER A 69 3.33 2.19 10.14
CA SER A 69 1.97 2.74 10.13
C SER A 69 0.92 1.70 10.52
N HIS A 70 -0.19 2.14 11.13
CA HIS A 70 -1.33 1.26 11.43
C HIS A 70 -2.04 0.76 10.17
N PHE A 71 -2.30 1.65 9.20
CA PHE A 71 -3.08 1.37 7.99
C PHE A 71 -2.38 1.94 6.76
N ALA A 72 -1.66 1.10 6.02
CA ALA A 72 -0.95 1.47 4.80
C ALA A 72 -1.62 0.91 3.56
N LEU A 73 -2.16 1.79 2.72
CA LEU A 73 -2.79 1.45 1.46
C LEU A 73 -1.77 1.51 0.32
N GLY A 74 -1.67 0.41 -0.42
CA GLY A 74 -0.88 0.34 -1.63
C GLY A 74 -1.60 1.01 -2.79
N VAL A 75 -0.96 2.01 -3.38
CA VAL A 75 -1.52 2.81 -4.49
C VAL A 75 -0.76 2.64 -5.81
N GLY A 76 0.38 1.94 -5.79
CA GLY A 76 1.30 1.78 -6.92
C GLY A 76 0.80 0.86 -8.04
N GLU A 77 1.53 0.86 -9.15
CA GLU A 77 1.16 0.12 -10.37
C GLU A 77 1.50 -1.38 -10.31
N GLU A 78 2.51 -1.77 -9.52
CA GLU A 78 2.92 -3.16 -9.38
C GLU A 78 3.68 -3.43 -8.09
N TYR A 79 3.70 -4.70 -7.69
CA TYR A 79 4.28 -5.18 -6.44
C TYR A 79 5.04 -6.47 -6.65
N TRP A 80 6.33 -6.47 -6.31
CA TRP A 80 7.21 -7.64 -6.42
C TRP A 80 7.29 -8.40 -5.09
N PRO A 81 7.64 -9.70 -5.09
CA PRO A 81 7.99 -10.39 -3.86
C PRO A 81 9.20 -9.74 -3.20
N ALA A 82 9.14 -9.55 -1.89
CA ALA A 82 10.24 -9.02 -1.12
C ALA A 82 11.39 -10.04 -1.00
N ASP A 83 12.59 -9.53 -0.76
CA ASP A 83 13.68 -10.34 -0.24
C ASP A 83 13.59 -10.33 1.29
N GLU A 84 13.30 -11.49 1.87
CA GLU A 84 13.16 -11.67 3.32
C GLU A 84 14.46 -12.21 3.96
N GLY A 85 15.60 -11.99 3.30
CA GLY A 85 16.93 -12.46 3.70
C GLY A 85 17.35 -13.78 3.05
N GLY A 86 16.43 -14.44 2.34
CA GLY A 86 16.67 -15.69 1.60
C GLY A 86 16.77 -15.52 0.08
N GLY A 87 16.79 -14.28 -0.42
CA GLY A 87 16.60 -14.00 -1.84
C GLY A 87 15.12 -13.88 -2.22
N ARG A 88 14.82 -13.06 -3.21
CA ARG A 88 13.47 -12.89 -3.76
C ARG A 88 12.91 -14.21 -4.31
N ARG A 89 11.69 -14.59 -3.89
CA ARG A 89 10.94 -15.72 -4.48
C ARG A 89 10.71 -15.50 -5.99
N LYS A 90 10.81 -16.58 -6.77
CA LYS A 90 10.69 -16.54 -8.25
C LYS A 90 9.23 -16.48 -8.71
N LEU A 91 8.55 -15.38 -8.40
CA LEU A 91 7.16 -15.12 -8.79
C LEU A 91 7.07 -13.81 -9.60
N PRO A 92 6.13 -13.70 -10.55
CA PRO A 92 5.90 -12.44 -11.26
C PRO A 92 5.31 -11.38 -10.31
N PRO A 93 5.41 -10.08 -10.64
CA PRO A 93 4.80 -9.04 -9.82
C PRO A 93 3.28 -9.03 -9.99
N PHE A 94 2.56 -8.71 -8.92
CA PHE A 94 1.14 -8.36 -9.07
C PHE A 94 1.01 -6.97 -9.68
N LYS A 95 0.00 -6.78 -10.53
CA LYS A 95 -0.43 -5.44 -10.95
C LYS A 95 -1.34 -4.82 -9.89
N GLY A 96 -1.11 -3.55 -9.59
CA GLY A 96 -1.94 -2.74 -8.71
C GLY A 96 -3.20 -2.20 -9.39
N ASP A 97 -4.08 -1.58 -8.62
CA ASP A 97 -5.18 -0.76 -9.14
C ASP A 97 -5.18 0.63 -8.49
N THR A 98 -4.42 1.55 -9.09
CA THR A 98 -4.26 2.92 -8.58
C THR A 98 -5.58 3.69 -8.50
N LYS A 99 -6.49 3.49 -9.47
CA LYS A 99 -7.77 4.22 -9.49
C LYS A 99 -8.67 3.76 -8.35
N LEU A 100 -8.79 2.44 -8.18
CA LEU A 100 -9.56 1.89 -7.06
C LEU A 100 -8.92 2.27 -5.72
N ALA A 101 -7.59 2.20 -5.59
CA ALA A 101 -6.89 2.60 -4.37
C ALA A 101 -7.09 4.09 -4.04
N ALA A 102 -7.01 4.98 -5.03
CA ALA A 102 -7.27 6.41 -4.84
C ALA A 102 -8.72 6.69 -4.41
N HIS A 103 -9.69 5.99 -5.01
CA HIS A 103 -11.10 6.07 -4.60
C HIS A 103 -11.31 5.56 -3.17
N ILE A 104 -10.70 4.43 -2.82
CA ILE A 104 -10.73 3.89 -1.46
C ILE A 104 -10.12 4.89 -0.47
N ALA A 105 -8.95 5.46 -0.78
CA ALA A 105 -8.31 6.46 0.07
C ALA A 105 -9.23 7.66 0.35
N ALA A 106 -9.84 8.23 -0.70
CA ALA A 106 -10.76 9.35 -0.55
C ALA A 106 -12.00 8.98 0.30
N GLY A 107 -12.54 7.78 0.12
CA GLY A 107 -13.65 7.26 0.94
C GLY A 107 -13.29 7.14 2.42
N LEU A 108 -12.15 6.50 2.71
CA LEU A 108 -11.70 6.27 4.08
C LEU A 108 -11.34 7.56 4.80
N VAL A 109 -10.68 8.51 4.13
CA VAL A 109 -10.37 9.83 4.69
C VAL A 109 -11.65 10.63 4.97
N ALA A 110 -12.64 10.57 4.07
CA ALA A 110 -13.94 11.21 4.29
C ALA A 110 -14.69 10.60 5.49
N ASP A 111 -14.43 9.33 5.82
CA ASP A 111 -14.92 8.62 7.01
C ASP A 111 -14.00 8.75 8.24
N GLU A 112 -13.06 9.70 8.22
CA GLU A 112 -12.15 10.03 9.34
C GLU A 112 -11.23 8.85 9.73
N PHE A 113 -10.70 8.14 8.72
CA PHE A 113 -9.58 7.23 8.88
C PHE A 113 -8.27 7.86 8.42
N ASP A 114 -7.27 7.80 9.29
CA ASP A 114 -5.90 8.20 8.98
C ASP A 114 -5.19 7.07 8.23
N LEU A 115 -4.62 7.40 7.08
CA LEU A 115 -3.95 6.45 6.18
C LEU A 115 -2.50 6.82 5.94
N SER A 116 -1.70 5.79 5.67
CA SER A 116 -0.44 5.91 4.95
C SER A 116 -0.61 5.39 3.52
N TYR A 117 0.10 5.97 2.57
CA TYR A 117 0.12 5.51 1.18
C TYR A 117 1.50 4.99 0.82
N PHE A 118 1.57 3.85 0.12
CA PHE A 118 2.85 3.30 -0.32
C PHE A 118 2.83 2.79 -1.76
N GLN A 119 4.02 2.84 -2.38
CA GLN A 119 4.32 2.40 -3.74
C GLN A 119 5.81 2.11 -3.83
N GLY A 120 6.20 1.14 -4.67
CA GLY A 120 7.60 0.76 -4.86
C GLY A 120 8.25 -0.01 -3.71
N LYS A 121 7.48 -0.37 -2.68
CA LYS A 121 7.86 -1.40 -1.69
C LYS A 121 7.44 -2.77 -2.22
N ASP A 122 8.29 -3.76 -2.01
CA ASP A 122 7.96 -5.15 -2.30
C ASP A 122 7.02 -5.72 -1.22
N LEU A 123 6.30 -6.79 -1.52
CA LEU A 123 5.39 -7.44 -0.56
C LEU A 123 5.99 -8.78 -0.09
N ASP A 124 5.92 -9.05 1.20
CA ASP A 124 6.50 -10.24 1.83
C ASP A 124 5.57 -11.47 1.72
N HIS A 125 5.91 -12.52 2.49
CA HIS A 125 5.16 -13.75 2.55
C HIS A 125 3.70 -13.58 3.01
N GLY A 126 3.36 -12.51 3.75
CA GLY A 126 1.97 -12.20 4.12
C GLY A 126 1.04 -12.10 2.90
N VAL A 127 1.60 -11.74 1.75
CA VAL A 127 0.92 -11.71 0.45
C VAL A 127 1.24 -12.94 -0.39
N PHE A 128 2.51 -13.16 -0.70
CA PHE A 128 2.88 -14.14 -1.72
C PHE A 128 2.82 -15.59 -1.25
N SER A 129 2.78 -15.88 0.05
CA SER A 129 2.67 -17.26 0.55
C SER A 129 1.33 -17.90 0.16
N PRO A 130 0.17 -17.38 0.62
CA PRO A 130 -1.12 -17.96 0.23
C PRO A 130 -1.47 -17.69 -1.23
N LEU A 131 -1.14 -16.51 -1.79
CA LEU A 131 -1.50 -16.20 -3.19
C LEU A 131 -0.78 -17.11 -4.20
N SER A 132 0.47 -17.52 -3.94
CA SER A 132 1.13 -18.49 -4.82
C SER A 132 0.40 -19.83 -4.87
N LEU A 133 -0.30 -20.21 -3.79
CA LEU A 133 -1.12 -21.42 -3.79
C LEU A 133 -2.52 -21.18 -4.37
N LEU A 134 -3.11 -20.00 -4.15
CA LEU A 134 -4.50 -19.72 -4.51
C LEU A 134 -4.71 -19.39 -5.99
N LEU A 135 -3.72 -18.82 -6.66
CA LEU A 135 -3.84 -18.30 -8.03
C LEU A 135 -2.78 -18.88 -8.96
N PRO A 136 -3.13 -19.17 -10.22
CA PRO A 136 -2.13 -19.48 -11.25
C PRO A 136 -1.25 -18.26 -11.52
N HIS A 137 0.05 -18.48 -11.76
CA HIS A 137 1.03 -17.39 -11.86
C HIS A 137 2.22 -17.72 -12.77
N GLU A 138 2.05 -18.62 -13.74
CA GLU A 138 3.15 -19.02 -14.65
C GLU A 138 3.66 -17.87 -15.54
N LYS A 139 2.78 -16.92 -15.90
CA LYS A 139 3.11 -15.74 -16.71
C LYS A 139 2.82 -14.45 -15.95
N GLU A 140 1.57 -14.31 -15.54
CA GLU A 140 1.04 -13.18 -14.80
C GLU A 140 -0.07 -13.66 -13.86
N TRP A 141 -0.47 -12.81 -12.93
CA TRP A 141 -1.59 -13.08 -12.04
C TRP A 141 -2.91 -12.80 -12.74
N PRO A 142 -3.99 -13.56 -12.48
CA PRO A 142 -5.26 -13.45 -13.19
C PRO A 142 -6.09 -12.21 -12.79
N CYS A 143 -5.64 -11.45 -11.80
CA CYS A 143 -6.34 -10.29 -11.26
C CYS A 143 -5.34 -9.27 -10.72
N ARG A 144 -5.81 -8.04 -10.51
CA ARG A 144 -5.04 -6.97 -9.84
C ARG A 144 -5.15 -7.09 -8.33
N ILE A 145 -4.29 -6.38 -7.60
CA ILE A 145 -4.30 -6.31 -6.15
C ILE A 145 -4.35 -4.85 -5.67
N VAL A 146 -5.08 -4.59 -4.59
CA VAL A 146 -4.93 -3.38 -3.77
C VAL A 146 -4.48 -3.86 -2.39
N PRO A 147 -3.17 -3.84 -2.09
CA PRO A 147 -2.65 -4.36 -0.84
C PRO A 147 -2.91 -3.35 0.28
N PHE A 148 -3.39 -3.85 1.42
CA PHE A 148 -3.69 -3.06 2.60
C PHE A 148 -2.88 -3.65 3.76
N GLN A 149 -1.73 -3.03 4.05
CA GLN A 149 -0.86 -3.43 5.14
C GLN A 149 -1.39 -2.88 6.47
N CYS A 150 -1.44 -3.75 7.47
CA CYS A 150 -1.89 -3.45 8.82
C CYS A 150 -0.73 -3.57 9.80
N GLY A 151 -0.43 -2.50 10.54
CA GLY A 151 0.59 -2.48 11.58
C GLY A 151 0.13 -3.17 12.85
N VAL A 152 0.17 -4.50 12.88
CA VAL A 152 -0.30 -5.33 14.02
C VAL A 152 0.81 -5.82 14.95
N LEU A 153 2.08 -5.58 14.61
CA LEU A 153 3.24 -6.16 15.32
C LEU A 153 3.84 -5.26 16.41
N ASN A 154 3.58 -3.95 16.38
CA ASN A 154 4.17 -2.99 17.32
C ASN A 154 3.08 -2.25 18.13
N PRO A 155 2.71 -2.74 19.33
CA PRO A 155 1.70 -2.10 20.18
C PRO A 155 2.10 -0.68 20.63
N PRO A 156 1.14 0.24 20.82
CA PRO A 156 -0.31 0.05 20.69
C PRO A 156 -0.76 -0.02 19.21
N ILE A 157 -1.61 -0.99 18.92
CA ILE A 157 -2.26 -1.17 17.61
C ILE A 157 -3.74 -0.73 17.70
N PRO A 158 -4.41 -0.46 16.57
CA PRO A 158 -5.83 -0.14 16.57
C PRO A 158 -6.69 -1.22 17.24
N THR A 159 -7.78 -0.82 17.87
CA THR A 159 -8.69 -1.77 18.53
C THR A 159 -9.41 -2.65 17.50
N PRO A 160 -9.90 -3.84 17.89
CA PRO A 160 -10.73 -4.68 17.02
C PRO A 160 -11.97 -3.95 16.49
N LEU A 161 -12.56 -3.05 17.28
CA LEU A 161 -13.63 -2.16 16.82
C LEU A 161 -13.17 -1.21 15.70
N ARG A 162 -11.94 -0.68 15.74
CA ARG A 162 -11.41 0.18 14.67
C ARG A 162 -11.20 -0.61 13.38
N PHE A 163 -10.68 -1.84 13.46
CA PHE A 163 -10.58 -2.76 12.30
C PHE A 163 -11.96 -3.08 11.70
N TRP A 164 -12.96 -3.38 12.53
CA TRP A 164 -14.35 -3.59 12.07
C TRP A 164 -14.92 -2.35 11.36
N LYS A 165 -14.82 -1.17 11.99
CA LYS A 165 -15.30 0.09 11.39
C LYS A 165 -14.59 0.40 10.09
N LEU A 166 -13.29 0.12 9.99
CA LEU A 166 -12.52 0.28 8.75
C LEU A 166 -13.07 -0.64 7.66
N GLY A 167 -13.39 -1.90 7.99
CA GLY A 167 -14.10 -2.81 7.09
C GLY A 167 -15.44 -2.24 6.58
N ARG A 168 -16.26 -1.66 7.47
CA ARG A 168 -17.52 -1.01 7.06
C ARG A 168 -17.28 0.17 6.09
N ALA A 169 -16.26 0.99 6.36
CA ALA A 169 -15.89 2.11 5.48
C ALA A 169 -15.36 1.60 4.11
N LEU A 170 -14.57 0.53 4.11
CA LEU A 170 -14.12 -0.14 2.89
C LEU A 170 -15.29 -0.64 2.03
N ARG A 171 -16.33 -1.22 2.64
CA ARG A 171 -17.54 -1.63 1.91
C ARG A 171 -18.16 -0.47 1.15
N LYS A 172 -18.38 0.66 1.84
CA LYS A 172 -18.96 1.88 1.23
C LYS A 172 -18.07 2.43 0.11
N ALA A 173 -16.76 2.47 0.34
CA ALA A 173 -15.80 2.93 -0.65
C ALA A 173 -15.77 2.04 -1.90
N ILE A 174 -15.75 0.72 -1.76
CA ILE A 174 -15.75 -0.19 -2.91
C ILE A 174 -17.07 -0.10 -3.68
N LEU A 175 -18.22 -0.18 -3.01
CA LEU A 175 -19.53 -0.20 -3.68
C LEU A 175 -19.87 1.14 -4.38
N SER A 176 -19.25 2.24 -3.96
CA SER A 176 -19.38 3.54 -4.62
C SER A 176 -18.43 3.77 -5.80
N TYR A 177 -17.47 2.85 -6.04
CA TYR A 177 -16.57 2.96 -7.18
C TYR A 177 -17.36 2.83 -8.49
N PRO A 178 -17.22 3.76 -9.46
CA PRO A 178 -18.16 3.85 -10.58
C PRO A 178 -18.02 2.72 -11.62
N GLU A 179 -16.82 2.12 -11.76
CA GLU A 179 -16.58 1.07 -12.76
C GLU A 179 -17.27 -0.25 -12.37
N ASP A 180 -17.80 -1.01 -13.34
CA ASP A 180 -18.42 -2.31 -13.10
C ASP A 180 -17.37 -3.42 -13.03
N ILE A 181 -16.71 -3.54 -11.87
CA ILE A 181 -15.70 -4.54 -11.57
C ILE A 181 -16.11 -5.42 -10.38
N LYS A 182 -15.61 -6.65 -10.35
CA LYS A 182 -15.76 -7.59 -9.23
C LYS A 182 -14.56 -7.49 -8.30
N VAL A 183 -14.83 -7.21 -7.04
CA VAL A 183 -13.83 -7.14 -5.97
C VAL A 183 -14.05 -8.29 -5.00
N ALA A 184 -13.00 -9.05 -4.71
CA ALA A 184 -12.98 -9.97 -3.56
C ALA A 184 -12.12 -9.35 -2.45
N VAL A 185 -12.58 -9.46 -1.20
CA VAL A 185 -11.85 -8.95 -0.04
C VAL A 185 -11.14 -10.11 0.66
N VAL A 186 -9.83 -10.04 0.80
CA VAL A 186 -9.03 -11.11 1.40
C VAL A 186 -8.48 -10.64 2.74
N GLY A 187 -8.75 -11.36 3.82
CA GLY A 187 -8.18 -11.13 5.14
C GLY A 187 -7.20 -12.25 5.47
N THR A 188 -5.95 -11.90 5.78
CA THR A 188 -4.90 -12.89 6.02
C THR A 188 -4.35 -12.89 7.44
N GLY A 189 -3.51 -13.89 7.73
CA GLY A 189 -2.95 -14.14 9.05
C GLY A 189 -3.72 -15.19 9.85
N GLY A 190 -3.31 -15.42 11.09
CA GLY A 190 -3.95 -16.33 12.03
C GLY A 190 -3.75 -17.83 11.69
N LEU A 191 -4.45 -18.73 12.37
CA LEU A 191 -5.27 -18.48 13.57
C LEU A 191 -4.38 -18.52 14.82
N SER A 192 -4.66 -19.39 15.80
CA SER A 192 -3.82 -19.45 16.99
C SER A 192 -2.38 -19.84 16.65
N HIS A 193 -1.45 -19.01 17.12
CA HIS A 193 -0.01 -19.26 17.10
C HIS A 193 0.74 -18.24 17.97
N GLN A 194 1.90 -18.66 18.47
CA GLN A 194 2.88 -17.75 19.06
C GLN A 194 4.29 -18.21 18.65
N VAL A 195 5.10 -17.28 18.15
CA VAL A 195 6.41 -17.59 17.54
C VAL A 195 7.61 -16.96 18.26
N HIS A 196 7.38 -16.32 19.41
CA HIS A 196 8.44 -15.75 20.24
C HIS A 196 8.29 -16.11 21.73
N GLY A 197 9.41 -16.01 22.46
CA GLY A 197 9.50 -16.21 23.91
C GLY A 197 9.26 -17.67 24.36
N GLU A 198 9.20 -17.88 25.67
CA GLU A 198 9.03 -19.20 26.29
C GLU A 198 7.63 -19.81 26.04
N ARG A 199 6.67 -19.00 25.58
CA ARG A 199 5.31 -19.44 25.18
C ARG A 199 5.21 -19.77 23.68
N CYS A 200 6.34 -19.74 22.95
CA CYS A 200 6.41 -20.16 21.55
C CYS A 200 5.87 -21.59 21.36
N GLY A 201 5.06 -21.79 20.32
CA GLY A 201 4.36 -23.06 20.06
C GLY A 201 2.97 -23.17 20.69
N PHE A 202 2.45 -22.09 21.29
CA PHE A 202 1.08 -22.05 21.79
C PHE A 202 0.05 -22.10 20.65
N ASN A 203 -0.97 -22.95 20.81
CA ASN A 203 -2.16 -23.00 19.97
C ASN A 203 -3.41 -23.24 20.84
N ASN A 204 -4.59 -22.92 20.30
CA ASN A 204 -5.87 -23.08 20.98
C ASN A 204 -7.00 -23.36 19.99
N THR A 205 -7.10 -24.62 19.56
CA THR A 205 -8.14 -25.05 18.60
C THR A 205 -9.57 -24.73 19.07
N PRO A 206 -9.96 -24.90 20.35
CA PRO A 206 -11.28 -24.47 20.82
C PRO A 206 -11.57 -22.99 20.56
N TRP A 207 -10.62 -22.10 20.85
CA TRP A 207 -10.74 -20.68 20.54
C TRP A 207 -10.81 -20.43 19.03
N ASP A 208 -9.99 -21.12 18.23
CA ASP A 208 -9.99 -20.95 16.78
C ASP A 208 -11.36 -21.27 16.18
N MET A 209 -12.01 -22.35 16.65
CA MET A 209 -13.35 -22.73 16.19
C MET A 209 -14.41 -21.72 16.67
N GLU A 210 -14.32 -21.24 17.91
CA GLU A 210 -15.21 -20.20 18.43
C GLU A 210 -15.06 -18.89 17.64
N PHE A 211 -13.83 -18.48 17.35
CA PHE A 211 -13.53 -17.30 16.55
C PHE A 211 -14.12 -17.41 15.15
N LEU A 212 -13.93 -18.54 14.47
CA LEU A 212 -14.49 -18.78 13.12
C LEU A 212 -16.03 -18.73 13.11
N GLU A 213 -16.67 -19.30 14.13
CA GLU A 213 -18.13 -19.26 14.27
C GLU A 213 -18.64 -17.84 14.54
N ARG A 214 -17.98 -17.11 15.45
CA ARG A 214 -18.34 -15.73 15.77
C ARG A 214 -18.08 -14.80 14.59
N LEU A 215 -16.99 -14.96 13.86
CA LEU A 215 -16.69 -14.16 12.67
C LEU A 215 -17.79 -14.32 11.60
N GLU A 216 -18.35 -15.52 11.45
CA GLU A 216 -19.48 -15.75 10.55
C GLU A 216 -20.77 -15.12 11.07
N LYS A 217 -21.17 -15.49 12.29
CA LYS A 217 -22.54 -15.31 12.81
C LYS A 217 -22.74 -14.07 13.68
N ASP A 218 -21.71 -13.65 14.42
CA ASP A 218 -21.76 -12.52 15.36
C ASP A 218 -20.40 -11.80 15.41
N PRO A 219 -19.95 -11.20 14.30
CA PRO A 219 -18.64 -10.54 14.24
C PRO A 219 -18.56 -9.30 15.13
N GLU A 220 -19.69 -8.67 15.48
CA GLU A 220 -19.72 -7.55 16.41
C GLU A 220 -19.34 -7.96 17.84
N SER A 221 -19.60 -9.20 18.25
CA SER A 221 -19.08 -9.70 19.53
C SER A 221 -17.56 -9.68 19.60
N LEU A 222 -16.87 -9.86 18.47
CA LEU A 222 -15.41 -9.89 18.37
C LEU A 222 -14.79 -8.49 18.50
N THR A 223 -15.57 -7.42 18.31
CA THR A 223 -15.08 -6.04 18.48
C THR A 223 -14.88 -5.65 19.93
N LYS A 224 -15.44 -6.44 20.87
CA LYS A 224 -15.43 -6.18 22.32
C LYS A 224 -14.27 -6.89 23.04
N VAL A 225 -13.61 -7.83 22.35
CA VAL A 225 -12.44 -8.55 22.85
C VAL A 225 -11.24 -7.63 22.75
N THR A 226 -10.46 -7.50 23.81
CA THR A 226 -9.22 -6.70 23.83
C THR A 226 -8.08 -7.42 23.12
N ILE A 227 -7.05 -6.68 22.67
CA ILE A 227 -5.85 -7.29 22.07
C ILE A 227 -5.17 -8.26 23.04
N ALA A 228 -5.16 -7.96 24.34
CA ALA A 228 -4.60 -8.85 25.36
C ALA A 228 -5.40 -10.16 25.49
N GLU A 229 -6.73 -10.11 25.39
CA GLU A 229 -7.58 -11.31 25.38
C GLU A 229 -7.37 -12.13 24.11
N TYR A 230 -7.29 -11.49 22.94
CA TYR A 230 -6.89 -12.17 21.69
C TYR A 230 -5.54 -12.87 21.84
N ALA A 231 -4.53 -12.21 22.40
CA ALA A 231 -3.21 -12.80 22.61
C ALA A 231 -3.22 -13.94 23.65
N THR A 232 -4.07 -13.82 24.68
CA THR A 232 -4.25 -14.86 25.69
C THR A 232 -4.87 -16.11 25.06
N LEU A 233 -5.94 -15.93 24.29
CA LEU A 233 -6.72 -17.02 23.70
C LEU A 233 -6.04 -17.62 22.46
N GLY A 234 -5.41 -16.81 21.62
CA GLY A 234 -4.84 -17.21 20.32
C GLY A 234 -3.31 -17.18 20.23
N GLY A 235 -2.58 -16.72 21.25
CA GLY A 235 -1.14 -16.46 21.13
C GLY A 235 -0.86 -15.05 20.62
N MET A 236 0.34 -14.50 20.91
CA MET A 236 0.64 -13.08 20.63
C MET A 236 0.46 -12.73 19.15
N GLU A 237 1.10 -13.47 18.25
CA GLU A 237 0.96 -13.25 16.81
C GLU A 237 -0.41 -13.72 16.30
N GLY A 238 -1.02 -14.72 16.93
CA GLY A 238 -2.40 -15.11 16.64
C GLY A 238 -3.44 -14.00 16.86
N ALA A 239 -3.11 -12.91 17.58
CA ALA A 239 -3.98 -11.74 17.71
C ALA A 239 -4.14 -10.94 16.40
N GLU A 240 -3.35 -11.23 15.37
CA GLU A 240 -3.46 -10.58 14.05
C GLU A 240 -4.79 -10.87 13.32
N VAL A 241 -5.60 -11.82 13.81
CA VAL A 241 -6.94 -12.12 13.30
C VAL A 241 -7.92 -10.94 13.35
N VAL A 242 -7.57 -9.82 13.98
CA VAL A 242 -8.26 -8.53 13.80
C VAL A 242 -8.32 -8.08 12.33
N MET A 243 -7.38 -8.52 11.49
CA MET A 243 -7.44 -8.32 10.04
C MET A 243 -8.57 -9.12 9.36
N TRP A 244 -8.90 -10.31 9.89
CA TRP A 244 -10.06 -11.08 9.42
C TRP A 244 -11.35 -10.35 9.76
N LEU A 245 -11.41 -9.67 10.91
CA LEU A 245 -12.53 -8.84 11.31
C LEU A 245 -12.71 -7.61 10.39
N MET A 246 -11.61 -7.01 9.93
CA MET A 246 -11.64 -5.96 8.90
C MET A 246 -12.18 -6.46 7.55
N MET A 247 -11.73 -7.64 7.09
CA MET A 247 -12.31 -8.28 5.90
C MET A 247 -13.80 -8.54 6.07
N ARG A 248 -14.20 -9.14 7.21
CA ARG A 248 -15.60 -9.48 7.50
C ARG A 248 -16.49 -8.24 7.56
N GLY A 249 -15.98 -7.11 8.05
CA GLY A 249 -16.68 -5.83 8.05
C GLY A 249 -16.94 -5.28 6.63
N ALA A 250 -16.09 -5.62 5.66
CA ALA A 250 -16.29 -5.19 4.27
C ALA A 250 -17.41 -5.97 3.54
N LEU A 251 -17.85 -7.11 4.10
CA LEU A 251 -18.92 -7.94 3.54
C LEU A 251 -20.31 -7.50 4.00
N SER A 252 -21.33 -8.11 3.41
CA SER A 252 -22.73 -7.98 3.84
C SER A 252 -22.91 -8.38 5.31
N LYS A 253 -23.97 -7.86 5.94
CA LYS A 253 -24.31 -8.19 7.33
C LYS A 253 -24.46 -9.69 7.49
N ASP A 254 -25.23 -10.31 6.60
CA ASP A 254 -25.35 -11.75 6.49
C ASP A 254 -24.47 -12.25 5.33
N VAL A 255 -23.74 -13.34 5.56
CA VAL A 255 -22.88 -13.97 4.55
C VAL A 255 -23.24 -15.43 4.41
N ARG A 256 -22.96 -16.02 3.25
CA ARG A 256 -23.04 -17.47 3.08
C ARG A 256 -21.65 -18.08 3.15
N LYS A 257 -21.37 -18.86 4.19
CA LYS A 257 -20.13 -19.64 4.27
C LYS A 257 -20.22 -20.85 3.36
N THR A 258 -19.43 -20.88 2.29
CA THR A 258 -19.41 -22.01 1.33
C THR A 258 -18.26 -22.98 1.55
N HIS A 259 -17.28 -22.59 2.36
CA HIS A 259 -16.10 -23.39 2.65
C HIS A 259 -15.50 -22.99 3.98
N GLN A 260 -14.99 -23.97 4.72
CA GLN A 260 -14.14 -23.77 5.90
C GLN A 260 -13.22 -24.98 6.04
N THR A 261 -11.93 -24.73 6.20
CA THR A 261 -10.93 -25.77 6.55
C THR A 261 -10.10 -25.31 7.72
N TYR A 262 -9.64 -26.28 8.50
CA TYR A 262 -8.72 -26.05 9.61
C TYR A 262 -7.73 -27.20 9.68
N TYR A 263 -6.45 -26.89 9.80
CA TYR A 263 -5.40 -27.87 9.95
C TYR A 263 -4.20 -27.29 10.71
N LEU A 264 -3.75 -27.99 11.76
CA LEU A 264 -2.64 -27.56 12.62
C LEU A 264 -1.49 -28.57 12.52
N PRO A 265 -0.60 -28.47 11.52
CA PRO A 265 0.51 -29.41 11.33
C PRO A 265 1.73 -29.08 12.21
N SER A 266 1.90 -27.83 12.60
CA SER A 266 3.11 -27.32 13.25
C SER A 266 2.75 -26.10 14.12
N MET A 267 3.46 -24.97 13.96
CA MET A 267 3.33 -23.79 14.83
C MET A 267 2.02 -23.01 14.67
N THR A 268 1.44 -23.00 13.47
CA THR A 268 0.28 -22.16 13.15
C THR A 268 -0.91 -23.00 12.72
N ALA A 269 -2.07 -22.67 13.27
CA ALA A 269 -3.35 -23.21 12.82
C ALA A 269 -3.70 -22.64 11.44
N ILE A 270 -3.48 -23.45 10.39
CA ILE A 270 -3.74 -23.09 9.00
C ILE A 270 -5.24 -23.23 8.73
N SER A 271 -5.89 -22.12 8.42
CA SER A 271 -7.32 -22.07 8.14
C SER A 271 -7.61 -21.36 6.83
N THR A 272 -8.69 -21.77 6.17
CA THR A 272 -9.28 -21.02 5.06
C THR A 272 -10.80 -20.97 5.19
N VAL A 273 -11.41 -19.86 4.82
CA VAL A 273 -12.86 -19.66 4.82
C VAL A 273 -13.27 -18.89 3.58
N ILE A 274 -14.42 -19.24 3.01
CA ILE A 274 -15.07 -18.46 1.94
C ILE A 274 -16.43 -17.98 2.43
N TYR A 275 -16.66 -16.68 2.34
CA TYR A 275 -17.94 -16.03 2.57
C TYR A 275 -18.42 -15.39 1.27
N GLU A 276 -19.54 -15.88 0.71
CA GLU A 276 -20.20 -15.20 -0.41
C GLU A 276 -21.00 -14.00 0.11
N ASP A 277 -20.81 -12.84 -0.54
CA ASP A 277 -21.55 -11.62 -0.23
C ASP A 277 -23.00 -11.77 -0.70
N LEU A 278 -23.95 -11.40 0.15
CA LEU A 278 -25.38 -11.49 -0.14
C LEU A 278 -25.98 -10.16 -0.58
N GLY A 279 -25.18 -9.09 -0.57
CA GLY A 279 -25.65 -7.70 -0.70
C GLY A 279 -26.30 -7.19 0.59
N ASP A 280 -26.14 -5.89 0.84
CA ASP A 280 -26.89 -5.17 1.87
C ASP A 280 -27.49 -3.91 1.25
N PRO A 281 -28.57 -3.35 1.82
CA PRO A 281 -28.92 -1.96 1.57
C PRO A 281 -27.74 -1.04 1.90
N ILE A 282 -27.45 -0.10 1.00
CA ILE A 282 -26.43 0.93 1.26
C ILE A 282 -27.13 2.06 2.03
N GLU A 283 -26.69 2.34 3.26
CA GLU A 283 -27.29 3.38 4.12
C GLU A 283 -27.16 4.79 3.53
N GLU A 284 -26.01 5.10 2.95
CA GLU A 284 -25.72 6.35 2.25
C GLU A 284 -25.61 6.07 0.74
N PRO A 285 -26.47 6.63 -0.12
CA PRO A 285 -26.40 6.41 -1.57
C PRO A 285 -25.02 6.73 -2.14
N ALA A 286 -24.54 5.93 -3.10
CA ALA A 286 -23.20 6.07 -3.67
C ALA A 286 -22.91 7.49 -4.19
N GLU A 287 -23.88 8.15 -4.82
CA GLU A 287 -23.73 9.53 -5.31
C GLU A 287 -23.48 10.54 -4.18
N GLN A 288 -24.19 10.39 -3.05
CA GLN A 288 -24.01 11.24 -1.88
C GLN A 288 -22.64 11.00 -1.23
N TYR A 289 -22.26 9.73 -1.11
CA TYR A 289 -20.96 9.35 -0.56
C TYR A 289 -19.80 9.89 -1.42
N VAL A 290 -19.88 9.74 -2.75
CA VAL A 290 -18.87 10.26 -3.69
C VAL A 290 -18.78 11.79 -3.59
N LYS A 291 -19.90 12.49 -3.44
CA LYS A 291 -19.87 13.94 -3.21
C LYS A 291 -19.12 14.31 -1.93
N ARG A 292 -19.37 13.59 -0.83
CA ARG A 292 -18.66 13.80 0.45
C ARG A 292 -17.16 13.51 0.33
N MET A 293 -16.77 12.52 -0.47
CA MET A 293 -15.37 12.20 -0.74
C MET A 293 -14.61 13.35 -1.39
N THR A 294 -15.26 14.14 -2.25
CA THR A 294 -14.60 15.22 -3.01
C THR A 294 -14.83 16.61 -2.43
N GLU A 295 -15.80 16.78 -1.52
CA GLU A 295 -16.24 18.10 -1.01
C GLU A 295 -15.09 19.01 -0.54
N GLN A 296 -14.06 18.46 0.10
CA GLN A 296 -12.90 19.23 0.58
C GLN A 296 -12.00 19.78 -0.55
N TYR A 297 -12.13 19.24 -1.76
CA TYR A 297 -11.33 19.57 -2.94
C TYR A 297 -12.17 20.23 -4.07
N ASP A 298 -13.49 20.31 -3.91
CA ASP A 298 -14.38 20.92 -4.90
C ASP A 298 -13.98 22.39 -5.17
N GLY A 299 -13.78 22.74 -6.45
CA GLY A 299 -13.38 24.08 -6.87
C GLY A 299 -11.87 24.28 -7.04
N LEU A 300 -11.03 23.33 -6.61
CA LEU A 300 -9.57 23.41 -6.83
C LEU A 300 -9.20 23.44 -8.32
N GLU A 301 -10.02 22.85 -9.19
CA GLU A 301 -9.84 22.87 -10.63
C GLU A 301 -9.89 24.28 -11.24
N LYS A 302 -10.46 25.25 -10.52
CA LYS A 302 -10.53 26.66 -10.94
C LYS A 302 -9.26 27.45 -10.63
N LEU A 303 -8.35 26.88 -9.82
CA LEU A 303 -7.08 27.53 -9.50
C LEU A 303 -6.11 27.39 -10.69
N GLU A 304 -5.99 28.46 -11.47
CA GLU A 304 -5.05 28.51 -12.58
C GLU A 304 -3.61 28.25 -12.13
N GLY A 305 -2.85 27.52 -12.96
CA GLY A 305 -1.44 27.21 -12.69
C GLY A 305 -1.19 26.32 -11.46
N THR A 306 -2.22 25.65 -10.95
CA THR A 306 -2.13 24.79 -9.75
C THR A 306 -2.29 23.33 -10.12
N TYR A 307 -1.46 22.47 -9.53
CA TYR A 307 -1.41 21.04 -9.82
C TYR A 307 -1.42 20.23 -8.51
N PRO A 308 -2.60 19.97 -7.90
CA PRO A 308 -2.70 19.23 -6.65
C PRO A 308 -2.01 17.88 -6.75
N TYR A 309 -1.14 17.55 -5.79
CA TYR A 309 -0.35 16.31 -5.80
C TYR A 309 -1.17 15.11 -5.32
N THR A 310 -2.14 14.69 -6.15
CA THR A 310 -3.02 13.54 -5.86
C THR A 310 -2.28 12.21 -5.95
N ILE A 311 -2.93 11.13 -5.51
CA ILE A 311 -2.40 9.76 -5.61
C ILE A 311 -2.06 9.42 -7.07
N GLU A 312 -2.93 9.76 -8.02
CA GLU A 312 -2.71 9.48 -9.45
C GLU A 312 -1.49 10.21 -9.99
N ARG A 313 -1.27 11.48 -9.59
CA ARG A 313 -0.05 12.21 -9.96
C ARG A 313 1.19 11.61 -9.33
N SER A 314 1.10 11.23 -8.05
CA SER A 314 2.18 10.57 -7.32
C SER A 314 2.59 9.25 -7.97
N VAL A 315 1.63 8.47 -8.46
CA VAL A 315 1.88 7.23 -9.18
C VAL A 315 2.47 7.49 -10.56
N LYS A 316 1.85 8.37 -11.37
CA LYS A 316 2.33 8.74 -12.71
C LYS A 316 3.80 9.13 -12.71
N ALA A 317 4.20 9.97 -11.76
CA ALA A 317 5.54 10.54 -11.68
C ALA A 317 6.44 9.82 -10.67
N PHE A 318 6.05 8.65 -10.15
CA PHE A 318 6.76 7.99 -9.04
C PHE A 318 8.24 7.78 -9.33
N ARG A 319 8.54 7.24 -10.52
CA ARG A 319 9.91 6.91 -10.91
C ARG A 319 10.82 8.13 -10.92
N LEU A 320 10.35 9.25 -11.49
CA LEU A 320 11.09 10.50 -11.51
C LEU A 320 11.18 11.15 -10.13
N ASN A 321 10.11 11.16 -9.34
CA ASN A 321 10.15 11.64 -7.96
C ASN A 321 11.14 10.80 -7.12
N ARG A 322 11.14 9.48 -7.25
CA ARG A 322 12.11 8.60 -6.58
C ARG A 322 13.54 8.91 -6.99
N PHE A 323 13.80 9.09 -8.29
CA PHE A 323 15.12 9.47 -8.80
C PHE A 323 15.61 10.80 -8.21
N LEU A 324 14.76 11.84 -8.19
CA LEU A 324 15.13 13.14 -7.63
C LEU A 324 15.26 13.10 -6.10
N HIS A 325 14.55 12.20 -5.42
CA HIS A 325 14.71 11.99 -3.98
C HIS A 325 16.10 11.46 -3.62
N GLU A 326 16.69 10.59 -4.45
CA GLU A 326 18.04 10.03 -4.25
C GLU A 326 19.14 11.09 -4.16
N LEU A 327 18.90 12.31 -4.66
CA LEU A 327 19.83 13.45 -4.56
C LEU A 327 20.19 13.84 -3.11
N VAL A 328 19.42 13.41 -2.11
CA VAL A 328 19.80 13.59 -0.69
C VAL A 328 21.05 12.78 -0.31
N LYS A 329 21.38 11.73 -1.06
CA LYS A 329 22.56 10.87 -0.83
C LYS A 329 23.82 11.49 -1.46
N PRO A 330 24.93 11.68 -0.70
CA PRO A 330 26.15 12.34 -1.20
C PRO A 330 26.74 11.75 -2.47
N GLU A 331 26.86 10.43 -2.52
CA GLU A 331 27.48 9.68 -3.61
C GLU A 331 26.62 9.78 -4.87
N PHE A 332 25.30 9.68 -4.71
CA PHE A 332 24.34 9.80 -5.81
C PHE A 332 24.39 11.18 -6.44
N ARG A 333 24.29 12.25 -5.64
CA ARG A 333 24.35 13.62 -6.20
C ARG A 333 25.72 13.98 -6.77
N LYS A 334 26.80 13.37 -6.26
CA LYS A 334 28.14 13.53 -6.84
C LYS A 334 28.19 12.92 -8.24
N GLN A 335 27.77 11.66 -8.38
CA GLN A 335 27.70 11.00 -9.69
C GLN A 335 26.76 11.75 -10.64
N PHE A 336 25.61 12.23 -10.15
CA PHE A 336 24.67 13.01 -10.96
C PHE A 336 25.29 14.30 -11.55
N LEU A 337 26.18 14.97 -10.81
CA LEU A 337 26.87 16.18 -11.28
C LEU A 337 28.03 15.86 -12.24
N GLU A 338 28.66 14.68 -12.10
CA GLU A 338 29.73 14.21 -12.97
C GLU A 338 29.19 13.68 -14.31
N ASP A 339 28.24 12.74 -14.26
CA ASP A 339 27.55 12.15 -15.40
C ASP A 339 26.20 11.54 -14.98
N PRO A 340 25.06 12.16 -15.33
CA PRO A 340 23.74 11.65 -14.95
C PRO A 340 23.24 10.49 -15.82
N GLU A 341 23.83 10.20 -16.98
CA GLU A 341 23.29 9.20 -17.93
C GLU A 341 23.26 7.77 -17.37
N PRO A 342 24.32 7.26 -16.71
CA PRO A 342 24.27 5.96 -16.06
C PRO A 342 23.20 5.87 -14.97
N LEU A 343 22.95 6.98 -14.25
CA LEU A 343 21.91 7.02 -13.22
C LEU A 343 20.51 6.98 -13.83
N PHE A 344 20.29 7.66 -14.96
CA PHE A 344 19.04 7.59 -15.71
C PHE A 344 18.71 6.18 -16.15
N GLU A 345 19.70 5.46 -16.67
CA GLU A 345 19.56 4.06 -17.10
C GLU A 345 19.28 3.14 -15.90
N GLN A 346 20.08 3.24 -14.83
CA GLN A 346 19.91 2.46 -13.60
C GLN A 346 18.50 2.62 -13.01
N HIS A 347 17.94 3.83 -13.05
CA HIS A 347 16.61 4.15 -12.52
C HIS A 347 15.49 3.96 -13.54
N LYS A 348 15.84 3.51 -14.75
CA LYS A 348 14.92 3.23 -15.86
C LYS A 348 14.06 4.44 -16.24
N LEU A 349 14.60 5.65 -16.13
CA LEU A 349 13.87 6.86 -16.55
C LEU A 349 13.53 6.76 -18.03
N THR A 350 12.32 7.17 -18.40
CA THR A 350 11.91 7.32 -19.80
C THR A 350 12.66 8.48 -20.45
N GLU A 351 12.73 8.53 -21.79
CA GLU A 351 13.41 9.65 -22.48
C GLU A 351 12.75 11.01 -22.20
N GLU A 352 11.42 11.06 -22.01
CA GLU A 352 10.73 12.29 -21.57
C GLU A 352 11.23 12.74 -20.19
N GLU A 353 11.28 11.83 -19.21
CA GLU A 353 11.78 12.12 -17.86
C GLU A 353 13.24 12.57 -17.89
N ARG A 354 14.08 11.93 -18.70
CA ARG A 354 15.49 12.32 -18.89
C ARG A 354 15.61 13.71 -19.49
N ASP A 355 14.87 14.00 -20.56
CA ASP A 355 14.87 15.31 -21.23
C ASP A 355 14.44 16.44 -20.28
N LEU A 356 13.38 16.24 -19.49
CA LEU A 356 12.92 17.21 -18.50
C LEU A 356 14.02 17.54 -17.47
N VAL A 357 14.78 16.55 -17.01
CA VAL A 357 15.89 16.74 -16.07
C VAL A 357 17.09 17.41 -16.76
N ARG A 358 17.49 16.96 -17.96
CA ARG A 358 18.62 17.52 -18.74
C ARG A 358 18.41 19.00 -19.02
N ARG A 359 17.22 19.37 -19.51
CA ARG A 359 16.87 20.77 -19.82
C ARG A 359 16.56 21.61 -18.59
N ARG A 360 16.47 20.99 -17.40
CA ARG A 360 16.03 21.64 -16.16
C ARG A 360 14.71 22.36 -16.38
N ASP A 361 13.77 21.69 -17.05
CA ASP A 361 12.46 22.23 -17.41
C ASP A 361 11.57 22.28 -16.16
N TRP A 362 11.82 23.25 -15.28
CA TRP A 362 11.17 23.35 -13.97
C TRP A 362 9.65 23.34 -14.05
N ARG A 363 9.11 24.04 -15.05
CA ARG A 363 7.66 24.09 -15.30
C ARG A 363 7.16 22.77 -15.87
N GLY A 364 7.86 22.20 -16.85
CA GLY A 364 7.56 20.88 -17.41
C GLY A 364 7.56 19.78 -16.35
N LEU A 365 8.50 19.81 -15.40
CA LEU A 365 8.57 18.86 -14.29
C LEU A 365 7.33 18.93 -13.37
N ILE A 366 6.86 20.13 -13.03
CA ILE A 366 5.58 20.31 -12.30
C ILE A 366 4.40 19.77 -13.12
N HIS A 367 4.31 20.13 -14.39
CA HIS A 367 3.24 19.64 -15.28
C HIS A 367 3.24 18.11 -15.38
N TYR A 368 4.42 17.50 -15.48
CA TYR A 368 4.61 16.05 -15.54
C TYR A 368 4.13 15.36 -14.26
N GLY A 369 4.31 15.98 -13.10
CA GLY A 369 3.87 15.47 -11.81
C GLY A 369 4.98 15.35 -10.76
N VAL A 370 6.13 15.99 -10.96
CA VAL A 370 7.15 16.08 -9.90
C VAL A 370 6.66 17.01 -8.79
N ILE A 371 6.77 16.58 -7.53
CA ILE A 371 6.44 17.44 -6.40
C ILE A 371 7.51 18.53 -6.23
N PHE A 372 7.10 19.77 -5.95
CA PHE A 372 8.00 20.92 -5.86
C PHE A 372 9.19 20.69 -4.91
N PHE A 373 8.99 20.02 -3.78
CA PHE A 373 10.05 19.77 -2.79
C PHE A 373 11.20 18.89 -3.30
N LEU A 374 11.02 18.19 -4.42
CA LEU A 374 12.10 17.49 -5.10
C LEU A 374 12.79 18.37 -6.15
N LEU A 375 12.07 19.32 -6.75
CA LEU A 375 12.69 20.38 -7.55
C LEU A 375 13.56 21.30 -6.71
N GLU A 376 13.13 21.59 -5.48
CA GLU A 376 13.91 22.36 -4.51
C GLU A 376 15.25 21.67 -4.18
N LYS A 377 15.24 20.35 -3.97
CA LYS A 377 16.46 19.55 -3.77
C LYS A 377 17.32 19.52 -5.02
N PHE A 378 16.70 19.29 -6.18
CA PHE A 378 17.39 19.28 -7.46
C PHE A 378 18.08 20.63 -7.74
N GLY A 379 17.37 21.73 -7.51
CA GLY A 379 17.89 23.10 -7.60
C GLY A 379 19.11 23.30 -6.71
N ALA A 380 19.01 22.93 -5.42
CA ALA A 380 20.13 23.01 -4.50
C ALA A 380 21.35 22.20 -4.98
N VAL A 381 21.15 21.01 -5.56
CA VAL A 381 22.25 20.19 -6.11
C VAL A 381 22.95 20.86 -7.28
N VAL A 382 22.20 21.45 -8.22
CA VAL A 382 22.76 22.08 -9.44
C VAL A 382 23.09 23.57 -9.26
N GLY A 383 23.09 24.08 -8.02
CA GLY A 383 23.42 25.48 -7.71
C GLY A 383 22.37 26.50 -8.16
N THR A 384 21.12 26.08 -8.35
CA THR A 384 19.99 26.94 -8.72
C THR A 384 19.16 27.29 -7.48
N THR A 385 18.90 28.59 -7.27
CA THR A 385 18.11 29.06 -6.12
C THR A 385 16.62 28.84 -6.33
N ASN A 386 15.85 28.82 -5.24
CA ASN A 386 14.40 28.68 -5.32
C ASN A 386 13.76 29.78 -6.20
N LEU A 387 14.29 31.01 -6.15
CA LEU A 387 13.77 32.14 -6.94
C LEU A 387 13.92 31.92 -8.45
N HIS A 388 15.00 31.28 -8.91
CA HIS A 388 15.15 30.93 -10.32
C HIS A 388 14.10 29.90 -10.75
N ILE A 389 13.83 28.91 -9.90
CA ILE A 389 12.79 27.90 -10.15
C ILE A 389 11.41 28.56 -10.20
N TYR A 390 11.09 29.45 -9.26
CA TYR A 390 9.82 30.19 -9.25
C TYR A 390 9.65 31.06 -10.50
N ALA A 391 10.69 31.80 -10.89
CA ALA A 391 10.69 32.63 -12.09
C ALA A 391 10.47 31.79 -13.35
N ALA A 392 11.15 30.64 -13.48
CA ALA A 392 10.98 29.71 -14.59
C ALA A 392 9.56 29.13 -14.66
N MET A 393 8.97 28.73 -13.52
CA MET A 393 7.57 28.26 -13.48
C MET A 393 6.58 29.36 -13.90
N ARG A 394 6.89 30.62 -13.60
CA ARG A 394 6.13 31.80 -14.03
C ARG A 394 6.38 32.21 -15.49
N GLY A 395 7.37 31.61 -16.16
CA GLY A 395 7.78 32.00 -17.51
C GLY A 395 8.37 33.41 -17.58
N GLN A 396 9.05 33.85 -16.51
CA GLN A 396 9.61 35.19 -16.38
C GLN A 396 11.13 35.13 -16.16
N SER A 397 11.83 36.24 -16.45
CA SER A 397 13.21 36.41 -15.99
C SER A 397 13.25 36.47 -14.45
N LEU A 398 14.39 36.13 -13.84
CA LEU A 398 14.58 36.28 -12.38
C LEU A 398 14.33 37.73 -11.95
N GLU A 399 14.83 38.70 -12.72
CA GLU A 399 14.68 40.13 -12.44
C GLU A 399 13.20 40.53 -12.39
N ASP A 400 12.42 40.14 -13.39
CA ASP A 400 10.99 40.48 -13.45
C ASP A 400 10.20 39.76 -12.36
N PHE A 401 10.57 38.52 -12.02
CA PHE A 401 9.96 37.83 -10.89
C PHE A 401 10.27 38.54 -9.56
N GLN A 402 11.52 38.97 -9.35
CA GLN A 402 11.92 39.68 -8.13
C GLN A 402 11.24 41.04 -7.97
N LYS A 403 10.90 41.74 -9.05
CA LYS A 403 10.08 42.97 -9.00
C LYS A 403 8.71 42.74 -8.34
N THR A 404 8.22 41.51 -8.33
CA THR A 404 6.96 41.15 -7.67
C THR A 404 7.10 40.83 -6.18
N ARG A 405 8.32 40.80 -5.64
CA ARG A 405 8.62 40.48 -4.23
C ARG A 405 8.96 41.78 -3.47
N ASN A 406 8.59 41.85 -2.20
CA ASN A 406 8.88 43.02 -1.36
C ASN A 406 10.37 43.23 -1.08
N ALA A 407 11.17 42.16 -1.14
CA ALA A 407 12.63 42.18 -0.97
C ALA A 407 13.29 41.26 -1.99
N GLN A 408 14.42 41.70 -2.56
CA GLN A 408 15.20 40.95 -3.54
C GLN A 408 16.22 40.06 -2.83
N VAL A 409 15.77 38.89 -2.38
CA VAL A 409 16.61 37.89 -1.73
C VAL A 409 16.72 36.64 -2.58
N LEU A 410 17.87 35.97 -2.50
CA LEU A 410 18.09 34.65 -3.06
C LEU A 410 18.28 33.66 -1.90
N TYR A 411 17.75 32.45 -2.06
CA TYR A 411 17.93 31.38 -1.07
C TYR A 411 17.76 30.00 -1.71
N SER A 412 18.30 28.98 -1.02
CA SER A 412 18.13 27.57 -1.35
C SER A 412 18.16 26.74 -0.07
N VAL A 413 17.85 25.45 -0.18
CA VAL A 413 17.98 24.47 0.92
C VAL A 413 19.41 23.89 1.05
N ALA A 414 20.40 24.43 0.34
CA ALA A 414 21.78 23.96 0.42
C ALA A 414 22.37 24.17 1.84
N GLY A 415 23.02 23.13 2.37
CA GLY A 415 23.77 23.19 3.63
C GLY A 415 25.13 23.88 3.51
N ASP A 416 26.16 23.38 4.18
CA ASP A 416 27.47 24.04 4.33
C ASP A 416 28.40 23.94 3.10
N ASP A 417 27.86 23.58 1.94
CA ASP A 417 28.62 23.50 0.69
C ASP A 417 28.67 24.88 0.02
N ASP A 418 29.72 25.65 0.32
CA ASP A 418 29.94 27.01 -0.20
C ASP A 418 29.96 27.09 -1.74
N SER A 419 30.29 25.99 -2.43
CA SER A 419 30.27 25.94 -3.90
C SER A 419 28.85 26.11 -4.46
N LYS A 420 27.83 25.77 -3.67
CA LYS A 420 26.40 25.86 -4.03
C LYS A 420 25.76 27.19 -3.61
N LYS A 421 26.53 28.09 -2.99
CA LYS A 421 26.13 29.43 -2.57
C LYS A 421 26.83 30.54 -3.38
N ALA A 422 27.36 30.23 -4.56
CA ALA A 422 28.06 31.21 -5.40
C ALA A 422 27.19 32.44 -5.74
N TRP A 423 25.87 32.29 -5.78
CA TRP A 423 24.89 33.36 -5.98
C TRP A 423 24.74 34.33 -4.79
N ASP A 424 25.24 33.97 -3.60
CA ASP A 424 25.20 34.79 -2.38
C ASP A 424 26.46 35.66 -2.20
N LYS A 425 27.49 35.43 -3.03
CA LYS A 425 28.70 36.24 -3.01
C LYS A 425 28.39 37.57 -3.69
N LYS A 426 28.42 38.67 -2.92
CA LYS A 426 28.42 40.03 -3.49
C LYS A 426 29.51 40.10 -4.57
N PRO A 427 29.25 40.69 -5.74
CA PRO A 427 30.33 40.96 -6.69
C PRO A 427 31.42 41.72 -5.95
N ALA A 428 32.67 41.24 -6.05
CA ALA A 428 33.81 41.95 -5.51
C ALA A 428 33.73 43.39 -6.03
N ALA A 429 33.68 44.36 -5.12
CA ALA A 429 33.77 45.76 -5.51
C ALA A 429 35.04 45.88 -6.36
N ASN A 430 34.88 46.32 -7.62
CA ASN A 430 36.00 46.56 -8.51
C ASN A 430 37.10 47.32 -7.75
N ALA A 431 38.30 46.73 -7.73
CA ALA A 431 39.51 47.36 -7.21
C ALA A 431 39.93 48.54 -8.09
#